data_AF-A0A4S8LCP9-F1
#
_entry.id   AF-A0A4S8LCP9-F1
#
_cell.length_a   1.000
_cell.length_b   1.000
_cell.length_c   1.000
_cell.angle_alpha   90.00
_cell.angle_beta   90.00
_cell.angle_gamma   90.00
#
_symmetry.space_group_name_H-M   'P 1'
#
loop_
_entity.id
_entity.type
_entity.pdbx_description
1 polymer ?
#
loop_
_entity_poly.entity_id
_entity_poly.type
_entity_poly.pdbx_seq_one_letter_code
_entity_poly.pdbx_strand_id
1 'polypeptide(L)'
;MGLKRTAYKTIASNTTLAEYFVRYGEFSQAKTVFTPEDIYLGQLVGIYEALNAGVTSILDHAHSTFSRETASASLNASMDGGTSNIFAFTTHYLGGPWFFANSPKLLRDLDFLNTSFPIVFSHSSFITPGDTHFTCSADMVTQARLWLQSMRLEFFRQTLNRWRIPGNSPMSVNQAFLLAMREGGLALRGPDIGVIQSPNMLGWADPVAAGIMHSNVGDVEHVLVNEEWRKKDRQLVLKDGLNMTRDESAKRIQEVWMQTPLPDLEGEFQPGAPYAGADVEDVVRGNGRGYQIKQCHSPTATVNYLNY
;
A
#
# COMPACT_ATOMS: atom_id res chain seq x y z
N MET A 1 3.50 7.09 -3.03
CA MET A 1 4.56 6.43 -2.22
C MET A 1 5.49 5.55 -3.08
N GLY A 2 5.99 6.05 -4.22
CA GLY A 2 6.77 5.26 -5.18
C GLY A 2 8.21 4.97 -4.73
N LEU A 3 8.83 5.95 -4.06
CA LEU A 3 10.25 5.93 -3.65
C LEU A 3 10.68 4.71 -2.82
N LYS A 4 9.93 4.41 -1.75
CA LYS A 4 10.32 3.39 -0.78
C LYS A 4 10.14 1.97 -1.34
N ARG A 5 9.35 1.81 -2.39
CA ARG A 5 9.05 0.51 -2.97
C ARG A 5 10.25 -0.11 -3.67
N THR A 6 11.03 0.67 -4.41
CA THR A 6 12.24 0.15 -5.09
C THR A 6 13.38 -0.07 -4.11
N ALA A 7 13.59 0.87 -3.19
CA ALA A 7 14.67 0.81 -2.21
C ALA A 7 14.42 -0.23 -1.10
N TYR A 8 13.20 -0.36 -0.59
CA TYR A 8 12.88 -1.31 0.50
C TYR A 8 12.25 -2.62 0.00
N LYS A 9 12.14 -2.79 -1.33
CA LYS A 9 11.66 -4.04 -1.95
C LYS A 9 12.40 -5.21 -1.33
N THR A 10 11.66 -6.24 -0.90
CA THR A 10 12.17 -7.50 -0.32
C THR A 10 12.91 -7.42 1.02
N ILE A 11 13.35 -6.23 1.49
CA ILE A 11 14.06 -6.10 2.78
C ILE A 11 13.15 -5.69 3.95
N ALA A 12 11.97 -5.13 3.67
CA ALA A 12 11.00 -4.68 4.66
C ALA A 12 9.67 -5.49 4.64
N SER A 13 9.66 -6.68 4.02
CA SER A 13 8.44 -7.46 3.81
C SER A 13 7.79 -8.00 5.08
N ASN A 14 8.56 -8.19 6.15
CA ASN A 14 8.08 -8.73 7.43
C ASN A 14 8.09 -7.66 8.54
N THR A 15 7.97 -6.39 8.16
CA THR A 15 8.12 -5.25 9.08
C THR A 15 6.79 -4.89 9.73
N THR A 16 6.82 -4.74 11.06
CA THR A 16 5.67 -4.22 11.83
C THR A 16 5.59 -2.70 11.72
N LEU A 17 4.42 -2.10 12.04
CA LEU A 17 4.29 -0.64 12.06
C LEU A 17 5.24 0.02 13.09
N ALA A 18 5.50 -0.65 14.21
CA ALA A 18 6.48 -0.20 15.20
C ALA A 18 7.90 -0.20 14.64
N GLU A 19 8.33 -1.30 14.00
CA GLU A 19 9.64 -1.37 13.33
C GLU A 19 9.73 -0.30 12.21
N TYR A 20 8.63 -0.07 11.48
CA TYR A 20 8.57 0.98 10.46
C TYR A 20 8.90 2.35 11.04
N PHE A 21 8.24 2.78 12.13
CA PHE A 21 8.48 4.10 12.71
C PHE A 21 9.93 4.31 13.12
N VAL A 22 10.57 3.27 13.68
CA VAL A 22 11.96 3.37 14.16
C VAL A 22 12.96 3.29 13.00
N ARG A 23 12.74 2.39 12.04
CA ARG A 23 13.77 2.00 11.05
C ARG A 23 13.56 2.60 9.66
N TYR A 24 12.33 2.72 9.20
CA TYR A 24 12.00 3.08 7.81
C TYR A 24 11.23 4.40 7.68
N GLY A 25 10.70 4.93 8.77
CA GLY A 25 9.89 6.14 8.86
C GLY A 25 10.65 7.40 8.47
N GLU A 26 9.92 8.52 8.35
CA GLU A 26 10.49 9.81 7.93
C GLU A 26 11.49 10.36 8.94
N PHE A 27 11.34 10.00 10.21
CA PHE A 27 12.22 10.41 11.29
C PHE A 27 13.45 9.50 11.47
N SER A 28 13.57 8.43 10.67
CA SER A 28 14.71 7.52 10.74
C SER A 28 15.92 8.03 9.94
N GLN A 29 16.98 7.22 9.86
CA GLN A 29 18.13 7.47 8.97
C GLN A 29 17.77 7.61 7.49
N ALA A 30 16.52 7.34 7.09
CA ALA A 30 16.03 7.58 5.73
C ALA A 30 16.39 9.00 5.23
N LYS A 31 16.32 10.01 6.10
CA LYS A 31 16.65 11.40 5.75
C LYS A 31 18.12 11.63 5.36
N THR A 32 19.03 10.72 5.70
CA THR A 32 20.48 10.88 5.45
C THR A 32 21.01 10.01 4.31
N VAL A 33 20.25 9.00 3.86
CA VAL A 33 20.75 8.01 2.88
C VAL A 33 20.25 8.26 1.45
N PHE A 34 19.06 8.85 1.32
CA PHE A 34 18.45 9.13 0.01
C PHE A 34 18.95 10.47 -0.54
N THR A 35 19.47 10.45 -1.75
CA THR A 35 19.77 11.67 -2.51
C THR A 35 18.52 12.18 -3.23
N PRO A 36 18.45 13.46 -3.63
CA PRO A 36 17.35 13.97 -4.45
C PRO A 36 17.13 13.16 -5.75
N GLU A 37 18.21 12.68 -6.37
CA GLU A 37 18.14 11.85 -7.58
C GLU A 37 17.50 10.48 -7.30
N ASP A 38 17.84 9.84 -6.18
CA ASP A 38 17.17 8.60 -5.76
C ASP A 38 15.67 8.85 -5.53
N ILE A 39 15.32 10.02 -4.98
CA ILE A 39 13.94 10.43 -4.71
C ILE A 39 13.13 10.61 -5.99
N TYR A 40 13.67 11.39 -6.92
CA TYR A 40 13.05 11.63 -8.22
C TYR A 40 12.79 10.30 -8.94
N LEU A 41 13.81 9.45 -9.07
CA LEU A 41 13.67 8.18 -9.77
C LEU A 41 12.79 7.17 -9.06
N GLY A 42 12.92 7.01 -7.75
CA GLY A 42 12.10 6.05 -7.01
C GLY A 42 10.61 6.40 -7.10
N GLN A 43 10.28 7.68 -7.01
CA GLN A 43 8.91 8.15 -7.21
C GLN A 43 8.44 7.89 -8.64
N LEU A 44 9.25 8.22 -9.64
CA LEU A 44 8.92 8.05 -11.06
C LEU A 44 8.69 6.57 -11.44
N VAL A 45 9.57 5.67 -10.98
CA VAL A 45 9.41 4.22 -11.18
C VAL A 45 8.16 3.71 -10.51
N GLY A 46 7.85 4.17 -9.29
CA GLY A 46 6.61 3.79 -8.61
C GLY A 46 5.35 4.23 -9.37
N ILE A 47 5.40 5.41 -10.00
CA ILE A 47 4.32 5.90 -10.88
C ILE A 47 4.20 5.02 -12.13
N TYR A 48 5.31 4.67 -12.79
CA TYR A 48 5.27 3.78 -13.96
C TYR A 48 4.82 2.36 -13.63
N GLU A 49 5.18 1.82 -12.46
CA GLU A 49 4.64 0.53 -12.00
C GLU A 49 3.12 0.62 -11.76
N ALA A 50 2.62 1.75 -11.25
CA ALA A 50 1.19 1.98 -11.06
C ALA A 50 0.45 2.10 -12.40
N LEU A 51 0.99 2.88 -13.34
CA LEU A 51 0.49 2.94 -14.72
C LEU A 51 0.50 1.57 -15.39
N ASN A 52 1.53 0.76 -15.17
CA ASN A 52 1.58 -0.59 -15.73
C ASN A 52 0.45 -1.47 -15.18
N ALA A 53 0.05 -1.23 -13.92
CA ALA A 53 -1.07 -1.87 -13.25
C ALA A 53 -2.45 -1.28 -13.57
N GLY A 54 -2.53 -0.25 -14.43
CA GLY A 54 -3.79 0.37 -14.83
C GLY A 54 -4.23 1.53 -13.93
N VAL A 55 -3.41 1.98 -12.99
CA VAL A 55 -3.71 3.11 -12.12
C VAL A 55 -3.46 4.41 -12.87
N THR A 56 -4.51 5.20 -13.09
CA THR A 56 -4.48 6.47 -13.84
C THR A 56 -4.33 7.69 -12.96
N SER A 57 -4.80 7.59 -11.71
CA SER A 57 -4.78 8.67 -10.72
C SER A 57 -4.10 8.23 -9.43
N ILE A 58 -3.25 9.09 -8.88
CA ILE A 58 -2.56 8.83 -7.60
C ILE A 58 -2.79 10.00 -6.68
N LEU A 59 -3.26 9.68 -5.47
CA LEU A 59 -3.20 10.61 -4.35
C LEU A 59 -1.81 10.50 -3.73
N ASP A 60 -0.96 11.50 -3.95
CA ASP A 60 0.42 11.45 -3.53
C ASP A 60 0.58 11.96 -2.09
N HIS A 61 1.08 11.07 -1.24
CA HIS A 61 1.51 11.35 0.11
C HIS A 61 3.03 11.58 0.10
N ALA A 62 3.45 12.84 0.17
CA ALA A 62 4.86 13.21 0.07
C ALA A 62 5.64 12.81 1.33
N HIS A 63 6.22 11.61 1.29
CA HIS A 63 6.98 11.02 2.40
C HIS A 63 8.48 11.41 2.37
N SER A 64 8.88 12.22 1.39
CA SER A 64 10.30 12.46 1.03
C SER A 64 10.70 13.93 1.13
N THR A 65 9.93 14.73 1.88
CA THR A 65 10.12 16.16 2.07
C THR A 65 11.14 16.44 3.18
N PHE A 66 12.35 15.87 3.06
CA PHE A 66 13.41 16.03 4.06
C PHE A 66 14.16 17.36 3.92
N SER A 67 14.19 17.90 2.71
CA SER A 67 14.86 19.15 2.32
C SER A 67 14.12 19.78 1.13
N ARG A 68 14.52 21.00 0.74
CA ARG A 68 13.97 21.66 -0.44
C ARG A 68 14.22 20.85 -1.71
N GLU A 69 15.42 20.31 -1.86
CA GLU A 69 15.90 19.60 -3.05
C GLU A 69 15.15 18.27 -3.20
N THR A 70 14.98 17.54 -2.10
CA THR A 70 14.28 16.25 -2.06
C THR A 70 12.77 16.41 -2.28
N ALA A 71 12.16 17.47 -1.72
CA ALA A 71 10.77 17.83 -2.00
C ALA A 71 10.56 18.21 -3.48
N SER A 72 11.48 18.99 -4.05
CA SER A 72 11.45 19.40 -5.47
C SER A 72 11.60 18.20 -6.39
N ALA A 73 12.50 17.27 -6.06
CA ALA A 73 12.68 16.02 -6.78
C ALA A 73 11.41 15.15 -6.78
N SER A 74 10.75 14.99 -5.62
CA SER A 74 9.49 14.24 -5.53
C SER A 74 8.40 14.89 -6.38
N LEU A 75 8.27 16.22 -6.35
CA LEU A 75 7.29 16.95 -7.14
C LEU A 75 7.55 16.82 -8.64
N ASN A 76 8.79 17.00 -9.07
CA ASN A 76 9.19 16.86 -10.48
C ASN A 76 8.90 15.45 -11.00
N ALA A 77 9.16 14.42 -10.20
CA ALA A 77 8.83 13.04 -10.57
C ALA A 77 7.32 12.83 -10.72
N SER A 78 6.52 13.41 -9.83
CA SER A 78 5.06 13.38 -9.93
C SER A 78 4.54 14.15 -11.16
N MET A 79 5.17 15.26 -11.55
CA MET A 79 4.81 15.96 -12.79
C MET A 79 5.21 15.17 -14.05
N ASP A 80 6.38 14.53 -14.03
CA ASP A 80 6.93 13.79 -15.17
C ASP A 80 6.33 12.39 -15.36
N GLY A 81 5.78 11.79 -14.30
CA GLY A 81 5.26 10.43 -14.30
C GLY A 81 3.98 10.23 -15.11
N GLY A 82 3.29 11.32 -15.46
CA GLY A 82 2.16 11.27 -16.40
C GLY A 82 0.85 10.71 -15.86
N THR A 83 0.74 10.41 -14.56
CA THR A 83 -0.53 10.13 -13.87
C THR A 83 -1.25 11.43 -13.50
N SER A 84 -2.57 11.33 -13.30
CA SER A 84 -3.37 12.39 -12.68
C SER A 84 -3.03 12.45 -11.18
N ASN A 85 -2.02 13.24 -10.82
CA ASN A 85 -1.50 13.32 -9.46
C ASN A 85 -2.17 14.44 -8.67
N ILE A 86 -2.75 14.07 -7.53
CA ILE A 86 -3.26 15.01 -6.54
C ILE A 86 -2.33 14.99 -5.34
N PHE A 87 -1.70 16.13 -5.06
CA PHE A 87 -0.92 16.31 -3.86
C PHE A 87 -1.86 16.60 -2.68
N ALA A 88 -1.81 15.77 -1.63
CA ALA A 88 -2.69 15.92 -0.48
C ALA A 88 -1.93 16.28 0.80
N PHE A 89 -2.59 17.07 1.63
CA PHE A 89 -2.12 17.34 2.98
C PHE A 89 -2.31 16.10 3.84
N THR A 90 -1.24 15.62 4.47
CA THR A 90 -1.30 14.40 5.28
C THR A 90 -1.47 14.74 6.75
N THR A 91 -2.36 14.00 7.41
CA THR A 91 -2.45 13.94 8.86
C THR A 91 -2.33 12.49 9.37
N HIS A 92 -1.88 12.32 10.61
CA HIS A 92 -1.64 11.00 11.21
C HIS A 92 -2.71 10.71 12.28
N TYR A 93 -3.54 9.70 12.06
CA TYR A 93 -4.49 9.22 13.07
C TYR A 93 -4.43 7.71 13.22
N LEU A 94 -3.87 7.27 14.34
CA LEU A 94 -3.75 5.85 14.68
C LEU A 94 -4.68 5.47 15.83
N GLY A 95 -4.95 6.39 16.77
CA GLY A 95 -5.71 6.09 17.98
C GLY A 95 -5.13 4.92 18.79
N GLY A 96 -5.90 4.41 19.75
CA GLY A 96 -5.52 3.26 20.57
C GLY A 96 -4.12 3.42 21.20
N PRO A 97 -3.26 2.38 21.17
CA PRO A 97 -1.94 2.40 21.82
C PRO A 97 -0.92 3.33 21.15
N TRP A 98 -1.25 3.93 20.01
CA TRP A 98 -0.34 4.76 19.23
C TRP A 98 -0.42 6.25 19.54
N PHE A 99 -1.49 6.70 20.23
CA PHE A 99 -1.71 8.07 20.70
C PHE A 99 -1.63 9.21 19.66
N PHE A 100 -1.58 8.92 18.35
CA PHE A 100 -1.72 9.93 17.31
C PHE A 100 -3.20 10.29 17.12
N ALA A 101 -3.56 11.52 17.53
CA ALA A 101 -4.95 11.92 17.77
C ALA A 101 -5.55 12.88 16.72
N ASN A 102 -5.06 12.90 15.48
CA ASN A 102 -5.65 13.73 14.41
C ASN A 102 -6.91 13.12 13.80
N SER A 103 -7.90 12.78 14.62
CA SER A 103 -9.10 12.06 14.16
C SER A 103 -9.88 12.85 13.10
N PRO A 104 -10.63 12.18 12.21
CA PRO A 104 -11.58 12.85 11.32
C PRO A 104 -12.57 13.75 12.07
N LYS A 105 -12.97 13.37 13.29
CA LYS A 105 -13.81 14.20 14.16
C LYS A 105 -13.11 15.50 14.56
N LEU A 106 -11.85 15.44 14.99
CA LEU A 106 -11.08 16.63 15.33
C LEU A 106 -10.93 17.57 14.13
N LEU A 107 -10.59 17.03 12.95
CA LEU A 107 -10.46 17.83 11.73
C LEU A 107 -11.80 18.43 11.28
N ARG A 108 -12.91 17.74 11.49
CA ARG A 108 -14.25 18.28 11.26
C ARG A 108 -14.57 19.41 12.22
N ASP A 109 -14.28 19.24 13.51
CA ASP A 109 -14.56 20.25 14.54
C ASP A 109 -13.67 21.50 14.34
N LEU A 110 -12.53 21.36 13.66
CA LEU A 110 -11.64 22.44 13.19
C LEU A 110 -12.01 23.01 11.80
N ASP A 111 -13.13 22.59 11.22
CA ASP A 111 -13.61 22.96 9.86
C ASP A 111 -12.63 22.62 8.71
N PHE A 112 -11.64 21.77 8.97
CA PHE A 112 -10.59 21.42 8.01
C PHE A 112 -11.11 20.53 6.87
N LEU A 113 -12.14 19.71 7.16
CA LEU A 113 -12.80 18.86 6.16
C LEU A 113 -13.68 19.62 5.17
N ASN A 114 -13.98 20.89 5.45
CA ASN A 114 -14.80 21.76 4.58
C ASN A 114 -13.94 22.57 3.59
N THR A 115 -12.62 22.39 3.63
CA THR A 115 -11.70 23.05 2.71
C THR A 115 -11.70 22.38 1.34
N SER A 116 -11.29 23.12 0.30
CA SER A 116 -11.17 22.59 -1.06
C SER A 116 -9.91 21.72 -1.27
N PHE A 117 -9.06 21.60 -0.25
CA PHE A 117 -7.80 20.88 -0.30
C PHE A 117 -7.99 19.42 0.16
N PRO A 118 -7.47 18.43 -0.59
CA PRO A 118 -7.59 17.03 -0.21
C PRO A 118 -6.70 16.71 1.00
N ILE A 119 -7.24 15.97 1.96
CA ILE A 119 -6.55 15.54 3.18
C ILE A 119 -6.50 14.01 3.21
N VAL A 120 -5.32 13.46 3.52
CA VAL A 120 -5.08 12.02 3.71
C VAL A 120 -4.86 11.73 5.19
N PHE A 121 -5.52 10.71 5.73
CA PHE A 121 -5.24 10.16 7.05
C PHE A 121 -4.29 8.96 6.89
N SER A 122 -3.02 9.13 7.23
CA SER A 122 -2.01 8.08 7.12
C SER A 122 -1.96 7.18 8.36
N HIS A 123 -1.54 5.92 8.15
CA HIS A 123 -1.31 4.86 9.15
C HIS A 123 -2.53 4.30 9.90
N SER A 124 -3.74 4.44 9.36
CA SER A 124 -4.96 3.88 9.97
C SER A 124 -4.73 2.46 10.50
N SER A 125 -4.82 2.28 11.83
CA SER A 125 -4.37 1.10 12.62
C SER A 125 -5.06 -0.24 12.30
N PHE A 126 -5.79 -0.30 11.18
CA PHE A 126 -6.47 -1.47 10.63
C PHE A 126 -5.99 -1.71 9.19
N ILE A 127 -4.66 -1.72 8.99
CA ILE A 127 -4.00 -1.89 7.69
C ILE A 127 -4.59 -3.12 6.98
N THR A 128 -5.23 -2.87 5.83
CA THR A 128 -5.44 -3.89 4.81
C THR A 128 -4.18 -3.98 3.94
N PRO A 129 -3.92 -5.08 3.22
CA PRO A 129 -2.77 -5.18 2.30
C PRO A 129 -2.69 -4.06 1.23
N GLY A 130 -3.73 -3.23 1.08
CA GLY A 130 -3.76 -2.06 0.22
C GLY A 130 -3.13 -0.80 0.82
N ASP A 131 -3.05 -0.72 2.15
CA ASP A 131 -2.53 0.46 2.85
C ASP A 131 -0.99 0.46 2.94
N THR A 132 -0.33 -0.63 2.52
CA THR A 132 1.13 -0.82 2.59
C THR A 132 1.80 -0.74 1.21
N HIS A 133 1.49 0.30 0.43
CA HIS A 133 2.04 0.44 -0.93
C HIS A 133 3.58 0.58 -0.99
N PHE A 134 4.27 0.85 0.13
CA PHE A 134 5.74 0.89 0.15
C PHE A 134 6.39 -0.50 0.13
N THR A 135 5.69 -1.58 0.47
CA THR A 135 6.19 -2.97 0.40
C THR A 135 5.35 -3.87 -0.49
N CYS A 136 4.14 -3.45 -0.87
CA CYS A 136 3.19 -4.25 -1.67
C CYS A 136 3.05 -3.75 -3.12
N SER A 137 2.26 -4.47 -3.92
CA SER A 137 2.00 -4.14 -5.33
C SER A 137 0.95 -3.04 -5.51
N ALA A 138 1.10 -2.23 -6.57
CA ALA A 138 0.16 -1.18 -6.99
C ALA A 138 -1.12 -1.71 -7.69
N ASP A 139 -1.47 -2.97 -7.48
CA ASP A 139 -2.53 -3.68 -8.21
C ASP A 139 -3.92 -3.46 -7.57
N MET A 140 -4.71 -2.55 -8.13
CA MET A 140 -6.04 -2.23 -7.59
C MET A 140 -7.08 -3.33 -7.77
N VAL A 141 -6.92 -4.22 -8.75
CA VAL A 141 -7.85 -5.36 -8.90
C VAL A 141 -7.61 -6.36 -7.77
N THR A 142 -6.34 -6.68 -7.49
CA THR A 142 -6.01 -7.56 -6.36
C THR A 142 -6.40 -6.92 -5.03
N GLN A 143 -6.18 -5.61 -4.85
CA GLN A 143 -6.59 -4.93 -3.62
C GLN A 143 -8.11 -4.92 -3.43
N ALA A 144 -8.90 -4.66 -4.47
CA ALA A 144 -10.36 -4.79 -4.41
C ALA A 144 -10.80 -6.22 -4.05
N ARG A 145 -10.13 -7.24 -4.61
CA ARG A 145 -10.44 -8.64 -4.31
C ARG A 145 -10.16 -8.97 -2.86
N LEU A 146 -9.00 -8.59 -2.34
CA LEU A 146 -8.63 -8.81 -0.94
C LEU A 146 -9.62 -8.12 0.00
N TRP A 147 -9.93 -6.84 -0.26
CA TRP A 147 -10.90 -6.10 0.55
C TRP A 147 -12.29 -6.73 0.52
N LEU A 148 -12.78 -7.13 -0.66
CA LEU A 148 -14.05 -7.86 -0.80
C LEU A 148 -14.08 -9.12 0.06
N GLN A 149 -13.01 -9.92 0.06
CA GLN A 149 -12.96 -11.16 0.85
C GLN A 149 -12.85 -10.86 2.35
N SER A 150 -12.03 -9.88 2.75
CA SER A 150 -11.89 -9.47 4.15
C SER A 150 -13.21 -8.97 4.75
N MET A 151 -13.94 -8.10 4.04
CA MET A 151 -15.24 -7.59 4.50
C MET A 151 -16.27 -8.71 4.61
N ARG A 152 -16.29 -9.63 3.63
CA ARG A 152 -17.18 -10.80 3.69
C ARG A 152 -16.88 -11.68 4.89
N LEU A 153 -15.60 -11.98 5.13
CA LEU A 153 -15.17 -12.79 6.26
C LEU A 153 -15.59 -12.18 7.59
N GLU A 154 -15.36 -10.87 7.78
CA GLU A 154 -15.69 -10.17 9.01
C GLU A 154 -17.19 -10.25 9.33
N PHE A 155 -18.05 -9.89 8.38
CA PHE A 155 -19.50 -9.92 8.61
C PHE A 155 -20.08 -11.34 8.71
N PHE A 156 -19.50 -12.30 7.99
CA PHE A 156 -19.86 -13.72 8.18
C PHE A 156 -19.49 -14.20 9.58
N ARG A 157 -18.29 -13.88 10.09
CA ARG A 157 -17.88 -14.21 11.46
C ARG A 157 -18.85 -13.63 12.49
N GLN A 158 -19.25 -12.37 12.36
CA GLN A 158 -20.24 -11.77 13.26
C GLN A 158 -21.58 -12.52 13.29
N THR A 159 -22.04 -13.00 12.13
CA THR A 159 -23.30 -13.75 12.00
C THR A 159 -23.17 -15.15 12.60
N LEU A 160 -22.09 -15.86 12.25
CA LEU A 160 -21.81 -17.22 12.72
C LEU A 160 -21.55 -17.25 14.24
N ASN A 161 -20.86 -16.25 14.80
CA ASN A 161 -20.64 -16.11 16.24
C ASN A 161 -21.95 -15.94 17.03
N ARG A 162 -23.04 -15.53 16.36
CA ARG A 162 -24.39 -15.45 16.94
C ARG A 162 -25.21 -16.73 16.69
N TRP A 163 -24.56 -17.83 16.29
CA TRP A 163 -25.19 -19.10 15.94
C TRP A 163 -26.28 -18.96 14.86
N ARG A 164 -26.06 -18.06 13.89
CA ARG A 164 -26.95 -17.84 12.74
C ARG A 164 -26.22 -18.19 11.44
N ILE A 165 -26.96 -18.69 10.46
CA ILE A 165 -26.45 -18.95 9.10
C ILE A 165 -26.70 -17.70 8.24
N PRO A 166 -25.66 -17.13 7.58
CA PRO A 166 -25.84 -16.01 6.67
C PRO A 166 -26.74 -16.38 5.48
N GLY A 167 -27.83 -15.64 5.28
CA GLY A 167 -28.74 -15.84 4.13
C GLY A 167 -28.35 -15.04 2.89
N ASN A 168 -27.35 -14.17 2.98
CA ASN A 168 -26.91 -13.28 1.91
C ASN A 168 -25.40 -13.01 2.00
N SER A 169 -24.80 -12.57 0.89
CA SER A 169 -23.45 -12.04 0.90
C SER A 169 -23.46 -10.58 1.39
N PRO A 170 -22.61 -10.19 2.35
CA PRO A 170 -22.63 -8.87 2.97
C PRO A 170 -22.08 -7.77 2.05
N MET A 171 -21.44 -8.14 0.93
CA MET A 171 -20.89 -7.19 -0.04
C MET A 171 -20.85 -7.80 -1.44
N SER A 172 -21.30 -7.05 -2.45
CA SER A 172 -21.30 -7.48 -3.85
C SER A 172 -19.98 -7.16 -4.56
N VAL A 173 -19.70 -7.88 -5.65
CA VAL A 173 -18.52 -7.60 -6.48
C VAL A 173 -18.60 -6.22 -7.12
N ASN A 174 -19.81 -5.77 -7.48
CA ASN A 174 -20.03 -4.42 -8.00
C ASN A 174 -19.61 -3.32 -7.01
N GLN A 175 -19.83 -3.51 -5.71
CA GLN A 175 -19.35 -2.54 -4.70
C GLN A 175 -17.83 -2.49 -4.63
N ALA A 176 -17.13 -3.63 -4.79
CA ALA A 176 -15.67 -3.67 -4.85
C ALA A 176 -15.14 -2.96 -6.12
N PHE A 177 -15.82 -3.16 -7.25
CA PHE A 177 -15.50 -2.49 -8.51
C PHE A 177 -15.68 -0.98 -8.43
N LEU A 178 -16.82 -0.52 -7.89
CA LEU A 178 -17.10 0.91 -7.74
C LEU A 178 -16.05 1.60 -6.87
N LEU A 179 -15.60 0.95 -5.79
CA LEU A 179 -14.58 1.52 -4.91
C LEU A 179 -13.20 1.58 -5.53
N ALA A 180 -12.77 0.55 -6.27
CA ALA A 180 -11.47 0.55 -6.94
C ALA A 180 -11.38 1.49 -8.14
N MET A 181 -12.50 1.79 -8.80
CA MET A 181 -12.51 2.52 -10.06
C MET A 181 -13.23 3.86 -9.95
N ARG A 182 -14.56 3.82 -9.89
CA ARG A 182 -15.41 5.01 -10.08
C ARG A 182 -15.35 5.95 -8.88
N GLU A 183 -15.60 5.45 -7.69
CA GLU A 183 -15.66 6.26 -6.48
C GLU A 183 -14.26 6.76 -6.08
N GLY A 184 -13.22 5.96 -6.32
CA GLY A 184 -11.83 6.39 -6.19
C GLY A 184 -11.46 7.49 -7.19
N GLY A 185 -11.83 7.34 -8.46
CA GLY A 185 -11.62 8.36 -9.49
C GLY A 185 -12.40 9.66 -9.21
N LEU A 186 -13.67 9.55 -8.78
CA LEU A 186 -14.50 10.70 -8.40
C LEU A 186 -13.99 11.41 -7.15
N ALA A 187 -13.50 10.66 -6.15
CA ALA A 187 -12.83 11.25 -4.98
C ALA A 187 -11.59 12.06 -5.38
N LEU A 188 -10.94 11.68 -6.49
CA LEU A 188 -9.82 12.38 -7.10
C LEU A 188 -10.22 13.30 -8.28
N ARG A 189 -11.52 13.58 -8.46
CA ARG A 189 -12.04 14.47 -9.53
C ARG A 189 -11.58 14.10 -10.95
N GLY A 190 -11.24 12.85 -11.21
CA GLY A 190 -10.74 12.36 -12.50
C GLY A 190 -11.80 11.54 -13.27
N PRO A 191 -12.01 11.80 -14.58
CA PRO A 191 -12.92 11.01 -15.42
C PRO A 191 -12.24 9.82 -16.12
N ASP A 192 -10.95 9.57 -15.87
CA ASP A 192 -10.13 8.60 -16.63
C ASP A 192 -10.61 7.14 -16.47
N ILE A 193 -10.52 6.34 -17.54
CA ILE A 193 -11.00 4.95 -17.64
C ILE A 193 -9.89 4.04 -18.20
N GLY A 194 -9.74 2.85 -17.62
CA GLY A 194 -8.85 1.78 -18.12
C GLY A 194 -9.62 0.66 -18.85
N VAL A 195 -8.96 -0.01 -19.80
CA VAL A 195 -9.52 -1.17 -20.55
C VAL A 195 -8.75 -2.44 -20.16
N ILE A 196 -9.48 -3.49 -19.77
CA ILE A 196 -8.93 -4.79 -19.35
C ILE A 196 -9.37 -5.86 -20.35
N GLN A 197 -8.45 -6.69 -20.83
CA GLN A 197 -8.74 -7.77 -21.77
C GLN A 197 -7.92 -9.02 -21.44
N SER A 198 -8.59 -10.16 -21.27
CA SER A 198 -7.95 -11.43 -20.88
C SER A 198 -8.72 -12.67 -21.35
N PRO A 199 -8.04 -13.74 -21.78
CA PRO A 199 -8.64 -15.05 -21.99
C PRO A 199 -9.09 -15.73 -20.68
N ASN A 200 -8.61 -15.30 -19.50
CA ASN A 200 -9.10 -15.78 -18.20
C ASN A 200 -10.52 -15.28 -17.88
N MET A 201 -11.04 -14.36 -18.70
CA MET A 201 -12.40 -13.82 -18.63
C MET A 201 -13.25 -14.38 -19.78
N LEU A 202 -13.11 -15.65 -20.15
CA LEU A 202 -14.02 -16.31 -21.10
C LEU A 202 -15.19 -16.97 -20.36
N GLY A 203 -16.40 -16.85 -20.91
CA GLY A 203 -17.61 -17.50 -20.38
C GLY A 203 -18.31 -16.79 -19.22
N TRP A 204 -18.17 -15.45 -19.10
CA TRP A 204 -18.85 -14.69 -18.04
C TRP A 204 -20.31 -14.36 -18.37
N ALA A 205 -21.15 -14.37 -17.34
CA ALA A 205 -22.48 -13.75 -17.34
C ALA A 205 -22.47 -12.35 -16.71
N ASP A 206 -21.52 -12.08 -15.82
CA ASP A 206 -21.30 -10.78 -15.18
C ASP A 206 -19.85 -10.32 -15.47
N PRO A 207 -19.66 -9.28 -16.31
CA PRO A 207 -18.32 -8.81 -16.68
C PRO A 207 -17.60 -8.11 -15.53
N VAL A 208 -18.33 -7.52 -14.57
CA VAL A 208 -17.75 -6.89 -13.39
C VAL A 208 -17.18 -7.96 -12.45
N ALA A 209 -17.92 -9.06 -12.29
CA ALA A 209 -17.43 -10.22 -11.56
C ALA A 209 -16.19 -10.82 -12.24
N ALA A 210 -16.19 -10.97 -13.57
CA ALA A 210 -15.03 -11.45 -14.32
C ALA A 210 -13.80 -10.56 -14.10
N GLY A 211 -13.97 -9.24 -14.23
CA GLY A 211 -12.91 -8.26 -14.02
C GLY A 211 -12.32 -8.34 -12.61
N ILE A 212 -13.12 -8.27 -11.56
CA ILE A 212 -12.60 -8.24 -10.19
C ILE A 212 -12.07 -9.61 -9.74
N MET A 213 -12.74 -10.70 -10.11
CA MET A 213 -12.45 -12.03 -9.55
C MET A 213 -11.44 -12.84 -10.38
N HIS A 214 -11.24 -12.51 -11.67
CA HIS A 214 -10.42 -13.33 -12.56
C HIS A 214 -9.31 -12.56 -13.29
N SER A 215 -9.37 -11.23 -13.36
CA SER A 215 -8.28 -10.47 -13.99
C SER A 215 -7.08 -10.28 -13.05
N ASN A 216 -5.96 -9.88 -13.64
CA ASN A 216 -4.70 -9.52 -12.98
C ASN A 216 -4.00 -8.37 -13.75
N VAL A 217 -2.91 -7.82 -13.19
CA VAL A 217 -2.15 -6.70 -13.81
C VAL A 217 -1.68 -6.98 -15.24
N GLY A 218 -1.36 -8.24 -15.57
CA GLY A 218 -0.93 -8.63 -16.93
C GLY A 218 -2.05 -8.52 -17.98
N ASP A 219 -3.30 -8.44 -17.54
CA ASP A 219 -4.49 -8.27 -18.40
C ASP A 219 -4.76 -6.81 -18.75
N VAL A 220 -4.06 -5.86 -18.11
CA VAL A 220 -4.13 -4.44 -18.45
C VAL A 220 -3.35 -4.22 -19.74
N GLU A 221 -4.07 -3.96 -20.82
CA GLU A 221 -3.50 -3.80 -22.16
C GLU A 221 -3.15 -2.34 -22.47
N HIS A 222 -4.06 -1.44 -22.08
CA HIS A 222 -4.08 -0.05 -22.46
C HIS A 222 -4.39 0.83 -21.25
N VAL A 223 -3.63 1.91 -21.11
CA VAL A 223 -3.84 2.93 -20.06
C VAL A 223 -3.74 4.30 -20.69
N LEU A 224 -4.83 5.05 -20.57
CA LEU A 224 -4.92 6.43 -21.00
C LEU A 224 -5.10 7.32 -19.77
N VAL A 225 -4.41 8.46 -19.78
CA VAL A 225 -4.55 9.51 -18.77
C VAL A 225 -4.63 10.83 -19.50
N ASN A 226 -5.71 11.60 -19.30
CA ASN A 226 -5.94 12.86 -20.01
C ASN A 226 -5.81 12.72 -21.54
N GLU A 227 -6.40 11.67 -22.11
CA GLU A 227 -6.38 11.34 -23.55
C GLU A 227 -4.99 10.96 -24.11
N GLU A 228 -3.96 10.88 -23.27
CA GLU A 228 -2.61 10.46 -23.66
C GLU A 228 -2.35 8.98 -23.32
N TRP A 229 -1.69 8.27 -24.24
CA TRP A 229 -1.25 6.90 -23.99
C TRP A 229 -0.13 6.87 -22.95
N ARG A 230 -0.37 6.18 -21.83
CA ARG A 230 0.64 5.85 -20.82
C ARG A 230 1.08 4.40 -20.88
N LYS A 231 0.20 3.53 -21.39
CA LYS A 231 0.50 2.15 -21.75
C LYS A 231 -0.28 1.78 -23.00
N LYS A 232 0.39 1.19 -23.99
CA LYS A 232 -0.22 0.74 -25.23
C LYS A 232 0.35 -0.60 -25.65
N ASP A 233 -0.52 -1.53 -26.04
CA ASP A 233 -0.12 -2.87 -26.49
C ASP A 233 0.76 -3.58 -25.44
N ARG A 234 0.41 -3.42 -24.16
CA ARG A 234 1.15 -3.91 -22.99
C ARG A 234 2.54 -3.28 -22.78
N GLN A 235 2.92 -2.24 -23.52
CA GLN A 235 4.17 -1.51 -23.37
C GLN A 235 3.95 -0.14 -22.72
N LEU A 236 4.76 0.19 -21.71
CA LEU A 236 4.74 1.51 -21.06
C LEU A 236 5.32 2.58 -21.98
N VAL A 237 4.71 3.77 -21.97
CA VAL A 237 5.24 4.96 -22.61
C VAL A 237 6.08 5.71 -21.58
N LEU A 238 7.40 5.59 -21.69
CA LEU A 238 8.36 6.25 -20.80
C LEU A 238 8.69 7.65 -21.31
N LYS A 239 9.13 8.53 -20.40
CA LYS A 239 9.70 9.84 -20.75
C LYS A 239 10.98 9.66 -21.58
N ASP A 240 11.17 10.55 -22.57
CA ASP A 240 12.37 10.55 -23.42
C ASP A 240 13.66 10.63 -22.61
N GLY A 241 14.64 9.79 -22.97
CA GLY A 241 15.96 9.74 -22.31
C GLY A 241 15.98 9.00 -20.97
N LEU A 242 14.85 8.46 -20.50
CA LEU A 242 14.80 7.68 -19.27
C LEU A 242 15.30 6.25 -19.52
N ASN A 243 16.44 5.91 -18.92
CA ASN A 243 16.91 4.52 -18.86
C ASN A 243 16.69 3.95 -17.44
N MET A 244 15.82 2.95 -17.30
CA MET A 244 15.42 2.40 -15.99
C MET A 244 16.44 1.43 -15.37
N THR A 245 17.63 1.29 -15.94
CA THR A 245 18.68 0.41 -15.39
C THR A 245 19.31 1.02 -14.15
N ARG A 246 18.77 0.75 -12.95
CA ARG A 246 19.32 1.26 -11.68
C ARG A 246 19.33 0.25 -10.54
N ASP A 247 19.98 -0.87 -10.79
CA ASP A 247 20.40 -1.82 -9.75
C ASP A 247 21.29 -1.17 -8.69
N GLU A 248 22.10 -0.16 -9.04
CA GLU A 248 23.14 0.39 -8.18
C GLU A 248 22.61 1.25 -7.02
N SER A 249 21.67 2.17 -7.27
CA SER A 249 21.04 2.96 -6.20
C SER A 249 20.27 2.07 -5.23
N ALA A 250 19.50 1.11 -5.74
CA ALA A 250 18.73 0.18 -4.92
C ALA A 250 19.66 -0.68 -4.04
N LYS A 251 20.72 -1.26 -4.61
CA LYS A 251 21.71 -2.05 -3.86
C LYS A 251 22.40 -1.22 -2.78
N ARG A 252 22.91 -0.04 -3.13
CA ARG A 252 23.56 0.88 -2.16
C ARG A 252 22.63 1.20 -0.99
N ILE A 253 21.38 1.53 -1.28
CA ILE A 253 20.40 1.87 -0.24
C ILE A 253 20.10 0.62 0.60
N GLN A 254 19.79 -0.52 -0.03
CA GLN A 254 19.49 -1.77 0.70
C GLN A 254 20.64 -2.22 1.61
N GLU A 255 21.89 -2.09 1.17
CA GLU A 255 23.08 -2.43 1.96
C GLU A 255 23.12 -1.68 3.29
N VAL A 256 22.80 -0.38 3.29
CA VAL A 256 22.76 0.42 4.53
C VAL A 256 21.74 -0.16 5.51
N TRP A 257 20.53 -0.50 5.05
CA TRP A 257 19.50 -1.07 5.94
C TRP A 257 19.81 -2.49 6.37
N MET A 258 20.43 -3.32 5.51
CA MET A 258 20.86 -4.67 5.87
C MET A 258 21.96 -4.68 6.93
N GLN A 259 22.83 -3.66 6.94
CA GLN A 259 23.87 -3.47 7.95
C GLN A 259 23.35 -2.80 9.22
N THR A 260 22.21 -2.10 9.14
CA THR A 260 21.58 -1.48 10.30
C THR A 260 20.92 -2.56 11.17
N PRO A 261 21.29 -2.65 12.46
CA PRO A 261 20.65 -3.59 13.38
C PRO A 261 19.13 -3.42 13.41
N LEU A 262 18.42 -4.53 13.61
CA LEU A 262 16.99 -4.47 13.90
C LEU A 262 16.76 -3.72 15.21
N PRO A 263 15.72 -2.87 15.30
CA PRO A 263 15.40 -2.18 16.54
C PRO A 263 14.96 -3.18 17.60
N ASP A 264 15.38 -2.93 18.84
CA ASP A 264 14.90 -3.71 19.98
C ASP A 264 13.51 -3.20 20.38
N LEU A 265 12.48 -4.04 20.21
CA LEU A 265 11.09 -3.69 20.48
C LEU A 265 10.64 -4.30 21.82
N GLU A 266 11.41 -4.02 22.87
CA GLU A 266 11.12 -4.41 24.26
C GLU A 266 10.58 -3.22 25.07
N GLY A 267 9.84 -3.52 26.15
CA GLY A 267 9.24 -2.51 27.01
C GLY A 267 7.94 -1.93 26.45
N GLU A 268 7.86 -0.60 26.36
CA GLU A 268 6.66 0.11 25.91
C GLU A 268 6.97 1.05 24.73
N PHE A 269 6.08 1.09 23.74
CA PHE A 269 6.15 2.06 22.64
C PHE A 269 5.89 3.49 23.17
N GLN A 270 4.91 3.61 24.09
CA GLN A 270 4.57 4.80 24.86
C GLN A 270 4.05 4.39 26.23
N PRO A 271 4.01 5.29 27.24
CA PRO A 271 3.51 4.97 28.56
C PRO A 271 2.13 4.29 28.52
N GLY A 272 2.05 3.04 28.97
CA GLY A 272 0.82 2.24 28.99
C GLY A 272 0.51 1.48 27.69
N ALA A 273 1.43 1.46 26.72
CA ALA A 273 1.34 0.69 25.48
C ALA A 273 2.55 -0.26 25.34
N PRO A 274 2.54 -1.41 26.06
CA PRO A 274 3.63 -2.38 26.01
C PRO A 274 3.72 -3.04 24.64
N TYR A 275 4.94 -3.30 24.18
CA TYR A 275 5.15 -4.19 23.04
C TYR A 275 4.69 -5.60 23.42
N ALA A 276 4.00 -6.26 22.49
CA ALA A 276 3.53 -7.63 22.65
C ALA A 276 3.69 -8.39 21.34
N GLY A 277 3.93 -9.70 21.45
CA GLY A 277 3.93 -10.60 20.30
C GLY A 277 2.52 -10.75 19.73
N ALA A 278 2.40 -10.76 18.41
CA ALA A 278 1.17 -11.16 17.73
C ALA A 278 1.07 -12.69 17.69
N ASP A 279 -0.15 -13.21 17.58
CA ASP A 279 -0.37 -14.63 17.30
C ASP A 279 0.31 -15.02 15.98
N VAL A 280 1.06 -16.13 15.99
CA VAL A 280 1.83 -16.60 14.84
C VAL A 280 1.08 -17.74 14.17
N GLU A 281 0.77 -17.55 12.89
CA GLU A 281 0.25 -18.59 12.02
C GLU A 281 1.41 -19.29 11.29
N ASP A 282 1.35 -20.63 11.18
CA ASP A 282 2.32 -21.41 10.40
C ASP A 282 1.62 -22.47 9.55
N VAL A 283 2.13 -22.62 8.32
CA VAL A 283 1.68 -23.60 7.32
C VAL A 283 2.71 -24.72 7.10
N VAL A 284 3.87 -24.64 7.75
CA VAL A 284 4.93 -25.67 7.71
C VAL A 284 4.68 -26.71 8.80
N ARG A 285 4.87 -27.99 8.47
CA ARG A 285 4.79 -29.07 9.46
C ARG A 285 5.98 -29.02 10.42
N GLY A 286 5.74 -29.16 11.72
CA GLY A 286 6.77 -29.25 12.76
C GLY A 286 7.03 -27.91 13.45
N ASN A 287 8.20 -27.76 14.09
CA ASN A 287 8.58 -26.54 14.83
C ASN A 287 9.18 -25.44 13.94
N GLY A 288 8.92 -25.49 12.64
CA GLY A 288 9.19 -24.36 11.75
C GLY A 288 8.33 -23.16 12.18
N ARG A 289 8.67 -21.96 11.71
CA ARG A 289 7.77 -20.80 11.80
C ARG A 289 7.73 -19.99 10.50
N GLY A 290 8.36 -20.48 9.43
CA GLY A 290 8.54 -19.73 8.17
C GLY A 290 9.46 -18.50 8.24
N TYR A 291 9.71 -17.93 9.43
CA TYR A 291 10.63 -16.80 9.66
C TYR A 291 12.10 -17.26 9.68
N GLN A 292 12.99 -16.46 9.08
CA GLN A 292 14.43 -16.66 9.25
C GLN A 292 14.83 -16.32 10.69
N ILE A 293 15.80 -17.05 11.25
CA ILE A 293 16.22 -16.97 12.68
C ILE A 293 16.49 -15.54 13.18
N LYS A 294 16.89 -14.62 12.30
CA LYS A 294 17.16 -13.20 12.63
C LYS A 294 15.91 -12.29 12.72
N GLN A 295 14.73 -12.75 12.32
CA GLN A 295 13.47 -11.98 12.35
C GLN A 295 12.57 -12.31 13.54
N CYS A 296 12.93 -13.30 14.36
CA CYS A 296 12.18 -13.61 15.58
C CYS A 296 12.49 -12.57 16.67
N HIS A 297 11.52 -11.72 17.00
CA HIS A 297 11.52 -11.00 18.27
C HIS A 297 10.78 -11.89 19.30
N SER A 298 11.57 -12.48 20.21
CA SER A 298 11.18 -13.33 21.36
C SER A 298 10.76 -14.81 21.12
N PRO A 299 11.21 -15.75 21.99
CA PRO A 299 10.92 -17.19 21.90
C PRO A 299 9.84 -17.64 22.91
N THR A 300 8.57 -17.23 22.80
CA THR A 300 7.51 -17.79 23.66
C THR A 300 6.14 -17.79 22.99
N ALA A 301 5.82 -18.88 22.29
CA ALA A 301 4.45 -19.36 22.12
C ALA A 301 4.48 -20.83 21.67
N THR A 302 4.33 -21.74 22.62
CA THR A 302 4.04 -23.15 22.33
C THR A 302 2.53 -23.28 22.13
N VAL A 303 2.07 -23.34 20.89
CA VAL A 303 0.68 -23.70 20.59
C VAL A 303 0.58 -25.22 20.57
N ASN A 304 0.08 -25.79 21.66
CA ASN A 304 -0.32 -27.19 21.71
C ASN A 304 -1.60 -27.36 20.88
N TYR A 305 -1.48 -27.92 19.68
CA TYR A 305 -2.65 -28.42 18.97
C TYR A 305 -3.20 -29.65 19.72
N LEU A 306 -4.49 -29.59 20.04
CA LEU A 306 -5.27 -30.72 20.55
C LEU A 306 -5.19 -31.88 19.56
N ASN A 307 -4.72 -33.03 20.05
CA ASN A 307 -4.78 -34.30 19.34
C ASN A 307 -6.26 -34.68 19.09
N TYR A 308 -6.63 -34.84 17.82
CA TYR A 308 -7.73 -35.68 17.38
C TYR A 308 -7.16 -36.80 16.52
#